data_AF-A0A3M1DM49-F1
#
_entry.id   AF-A0A3M1DM49-F1
#
_cell.length_a   1.000
_cell.length_b   1.000
_cell.length_c   1.000
_cell.angle_alpha   90.00
_cell.angle_beta   90.00
_cell.angle_gamma   90.00
#
_symmetry.space_group_name_H-M   'P 1'
#
loop_
_entity.id
_entity.type
_entity.pdbx_description
1 polymer ?
#
loop_
_entity_poly.entity_id
_entity_poly.type
_entity_poly.pdbx_seq_one_letter_code
_entity_poly.pdbx_strand_id
1 'polypeptide(L)' 'FVLRDLGRIPQEGDVCRVDGVELVVRRMEQQRIEELEMRLLAKDEPTSG' A
#
# COMPACT_ATOMS: atom_id res chain seq x y z
N PHE A 1 -5.56 -2.47 8.04
CA PHE A 1 -5.09 -3.36 6.97
C PHE A 1 -3.62 -3.08 6.65
N VAL A 2 -3.24 -1.90 6.14
CA VAL A 2 -1.81 -1.53 5.89
C VAL A 2 -0.88 -1.73 7.10
N LEU A 3 -1.27 -1.23 8.27
CA LEU A 3 -0.53 -1.40 9.54
C LEU A 3 -0.36 -2.87 9.98
N ARG A 4 -1.34 -3.72 9.67
CA ARG A 4 -1.30 -5.15 10.01
C ARG A 4 -0.43 -5.93 9.03
N ASP A 5 -0.38 -5.50 7.78
CA ASP A 5 0.37 -6.15 6.70
C ASP A 5 1.88 -5.88 6.81
N LEU A 6 2.26 -4.65 7.12
CA LEU A 6 3.67 -4.26 7.25
C LEU A 6 4.38 -4.88 8.47
N GLY A 7 3.64 -5.32 9.50
CA GLY A 7 4.20 -5.91 10.72
C GLY A 7 5.10 -4.97 11.54
N ARG A 8 5.19 -3.69 11.16
CA ARG A 8 6.01 -2.63 11.76
C ARG A 8 5.26 -1.30 11.70
N ILE A 9 5.76 -0.29 12.41
CA ILE A 9 5.26 1.08 12.26
C ILE A 9 5.60 1.54 10.83
N PRO A 10 4.62 1.90 10.00
CA PRO A 10 4.82 2.40 8.65
C PRO A 10 5.60 3.70 8.68
N GLN A 11 6.38 3.93 7.64
CA GLN A 11 7.12 5.17 7.44
C GLN A 11 6.69 5.84 6.14
N GLU A 12 6.95 7.13 6.01
CA GLU A 12 6.71 7.84 4.75
C GLU A 12 7.55 7.21 3.63
N GLY A 13 6.92 6.90 2.51
CA GLY A 13 7.52 6.17 1.40
C GLY A 13 7.40 4.64 1.50
N ASP A 14 6.87 4.08 2.59
CA ASP A 14 6.54 2.65 2.62
C ASP A 14 5.51 2.32 1.54
N VAL A 15 5.73 1.18 0.89
CA VAL A 15 4.86 0.66 -0.17
C VAL A 15 4.34 -0.70 0.25
N CYS A 16 3.03 -0.87 0.14
CA CYS A 16 2.33 -2.12 0.43
C CYS A 16 1.53 -2.55 -0.80
N ARG A 17 1.57 -3.83 -1.17
CA ARG A 17 0.78 -4.37 -2.28
C ARG A 17 -0.18 -5.42 -1.76
N VAL A 18 -1.47 -5.19 -1.97
CA VAL A 18 -2.55 -6.06 -1.48
C VAL A 18 -3.62 -6.12 -2.56
N ASP A 19 -4.14 -7.31 -2.88
CA ASP A 19 -5.31 -7.49 -3.77
C ASP A 19 -5.28 -6.66 -5.07
N GLY A 20 -4.12 -6.56 -5.72
CA GLY A 20 -3.98 -5.80 -6.98
C GLY A 20 -4.02 -4.28 -6.81
N VAL A 21 -3.86 -3.77 -5.60
CA VAL A 21 -3.61 -2.34 -5.33
C VAL A 21 -2.24 -2.15 -4.69
N GLU A 22 -1.54 -1.11 -5.13
CA GLU A 22 -0.33 -0.60 -4.49
C GLU A 22 -0.69 0.62 -3.65
N LEU A 23 -0.34 0.59 -2.38
CA LEU A 23 -0.57 1.63 -1.40
C LEU A 23 0.76 2.22 -1.01
N VAL A 24 0.93 3.53 -1.22
CA VAL A 24 2.13 4.27 -0.87
C VAL A 24 1.80 5.23 0.25
N VAL A 25 2.49 5.10 1.38
CA VAL A 25 2.35 6.04 2.51
C VAL A 25 2.98 7.36 2.09
N ARG A 26 2.17 8.40 1.89
CA ARG A 26 2.65 9.72 1.49
C ARG A 26 3.02 10.58 2.70
N ARG A 27 2.21 10.51 3.76
CA ARG A 27 2.43 11.30 4.97
C ARG A 27 2.08 10.55 6.24
N MET A 28 2.93 10.71 7.24
CA MET A 28 2.77 10.19 8.61
C MET A 28 2.79 11.33 9.63
N GLU A 29 1.87 11.34 10.58
CA GLU A 29 1.93 12.22 11.76
C GLU A 29 1.68 11.42 13.04
N GLN A 30 2.53 11.59 14.06
CA GLN A 30 2.34 10.98 15.39
C GLN A 30 1.98 9.48 15.33
N GLN A 31 2.66 8.73 14.45
CA GLN A 31 2.44 7.29 14.21
C GLN A 31 1.10 6.92 13.53
N ARG A 32 0.39 7.91 13.00
CA ARG A 32 -0.81 7.76 12.19
C ARG A 32 -0.50 8.10 10.74
N ILE A 33 -1.02 7.30 9.84
CA ILE A 33 -1.00 7.62 8.42
C ILE A 33 -2.08 8.68 8.18
N GLU A 34 -1.66 9.85 7.73
CA GLU A 34 -2.56 10.95 7.37
C GLU A 34 -2.90 10.91 5.87
N GLU A 35 -1.95 10.48 5.04
CA GLU A 35 -2.12 10.46 3.59
C GLU A 35 -1.57 9.17 2.97
N LEU A 36 -2.39 8.56 2.12
CA LEU A 36 -2.10 7.35 1.36
C LEU A 36 -2.41 7.61 -0.11
N GLU A 37 -1.46 7.29 -0.96
CA GLU A 37 -1.71 7.17 -2.39
C GLU A 37 -2.05 5.72 -2.72
N MET A 38 -3.19 5.51 -3.35
CA MET A 38 -3.61 4.21 -3.85
C MET A 38 -3.45 4.18 -5.36
N ARG A 39 -2.78 3.15 -5.85
CA ARG A 39 -2.63 2.85 -7.28
C ARG A 39 -3.27 1.51 -7.55
N LEU A 40 -4.26 1.51 -8.43
CA LEU A 40 -4.79 0.28 -8.98
C LEU A 40 -3.69 -0.31 -9.89
N LEU A 41 -3.17 -1.46 -9.50
CA LEU A 41 -2.31 -2.22 -10.40
C LEU A 41 -3.25 -2.79 -11.47
N ALA A 42 -2.85 -2.69 -12.73
CA ALA A 42 -3.57 -3.39 -13.78
C ALA A 42 -3.70 -4.85 -13.33
N LYS A 43 -4.94 -5.35 -13.33
CA LYS A 43 -5.20 -6.76 -13.03
C LYS A 43 -4.26 -7.54 -13.93
N ASP A 44 -3.40 -8.39 -13.36
CA ASP A 44 -2.68 -9.37 -14.15
C ASP A 44 -3.79 -10.16 -14.86
N GLU A 45 -4.07 -9.82 -16.12
CA GLU A 45 -4.92 -10.64 -16.96
C GLU A 45 -4.21 -11.99 -16.94
N PRO A 46 -4.84 -13.08 -16.45
CA PRO A 46 -4.25 -14.39 -16.62
C PRO A 46 -4.02 -14.49 -18.12
N THR A 47 -2.76 -14.59 -18.52
CA THR A 47 -2.41 -14.92 -19.90
C THR A 47 -3.01 -16.31 -20.12
N SER A 48 -4.27 -16.36 -20.59
CA SER A 48 -4.90 -17.58 -21.05
C SER A 48 -4.11 -18.02 -22.28
N GLY A 49 -3.19 -18.95 -22.05
CA GLY A 49 -2.63 -19.80 -23.08
C GLY A 49 -3.65 -20.80 -23.60
#